data_AF-A0A6B0T3V0-F1
#
_entry.id   AF-A0A6B0T3V0-F1
#
_cell.length_a   1.000
_cell.length_b   1.000
_cell.length_c   1.000
_cell.angle_alpha   90.00
_cell.angle_beta   90.00
_cell.angle_gamma   90.00
#
_symmetry.space_group_name_H-M   'P 1'
#
loop_
_entity.id
_entity.type
_entity.pdbx_description
1 polymer ?
#
loop_
_entity_poly.entity_id
_entity_poly.type
_entity_poly.pdbx_seq_one_letter_code
_entity_poly.pdbx_strand_id
1 'polypeptide(L)'
;MTEPYLSAVLNEAERVAKQHGQVARSTDDPAHEYLRYGVLRLLEGETDEMVADVPDIDGVTVGYGEDKAMFDSWSSSEDWWETVPPQESCTRFRVFFPDDHQTVPRDIVDVMAALGAWRVWTGSAAACGSYDHRERREVHYLWPEDHPVEEVLHERLSGPAEAVAPDGGRTGDVRDRLVVDENAQSQDDLEPRTRRAVGEAMDVSLLSKGGRYEVQSASGNRYEVDVIDKSCTCPDWEQRSPEGGCKHLRRVDHEIKQGRVPRPDGRLPAPSN
;
A
#
# COMPACT_ATOMS: atom_id res chain seq x y z
N MET A 1 3.29 -8.33 26.28
CA MET A 1 4.26 -8.41 25.16
C MET A 1 3.89 -7.49 24.00
N THR A 2 2.69 -6.90 23.94
CA THR A 2 2.23 -5.97 22.89
C THR A 2 2.62 -4.50 23.11
N GLU A 3 2.99 -4.11 24.33
CA GLU A 3 3.32 -2.73 24.71
C GLU A 3 4.48 -2.08 23.92
N PRO A 4 5.61 -2.77 23.60
CA PRO A 4 6.65 -2.18 22.77
C PRO A 4 6.17 -1.95 21.32
N TYR A 5 5.40 -2.89 20.75
CA TYR A 5 4.87 -2.77 19.40
C TYR A 5 3.80 -1.68 19.29
N LEU A 6 2.91 -1.55 20.28
CA LEU A 6 1.93 -0.46 20.30
C LEU A 6 2.63 0.89 20.38
N SER A 7 3.69 0.98 21.19
CA SER A 7 4.51 2.20 21.26
C SER A 7 5.18 2.50 19.92
N ALA A 8 5.71 1.48 19.22
CA ALA A 8 6.28 1.65 17.88
C ALA A 8 5.25 2.17 16.88
N VAL A 9 4.05 1.56 16.83
CA VAL A 9 2.91 1.99 15.98
C VAL A 9 2.54 3.44 16.24
N LEU A 10 2.33 3.82 17.50
CA LEU A 10 1.96 5.18 17.87
C LEU A 10 3.07 6.20 17.57
N ASN A 11 4.33 5.85 17.83
CA ASN A 11 5.46 6.74 17.56
C ASN A 11 5.63 6.96 16.05
N GLU A 12 5.48 5.92 15.24
CA GLU A 12 5.57 6.06 13.79
C GLU A 12 4.39 6.85 13.24
N ALA A 13 3.16 6.61 13.71
CA ALA A 13 2.00 7.39 13.32
C ALA A 13 2.15 8.90 13.68
N GLU A 14 2.77 9.21 14.83
CA GLU A 14 3.08 10.59 15.20
C GLU A 14 4.12 11.23 14.26
N ARG A 15 5.14 10.48 13.85
CA ARG A 15 6.11 10.95 12.83
C ARG A 15 5.44 11.17 11.49
N VAL A 16 4.56 10.26 11.07
CA VAL A 16 3.72 10.39 9.87
C VAL A 16 2.91 11.68 9.94
N ALA A 17 2.24 11.98 11.05
CA ALA A 17 1.48 13.23 11.17
C ALA A 17 2.36 14.48 10.97
N LYS A 18 3.61 14.46 11.45
CA LYS A 18 4.56 15.58 11.38
C LYS A 18 5.20 15.73 9.99
N GLN A 19 5.62 14.64 9.38
CA GLN A 19 6.43 14.62 8.15
C GLN A 19 5.60 14.33 6.90
N HIS A 20 4.49 13.61 7.08
CA HIS A 20 3.61 13.10 6.03
C HIS A 20 2.12 13.47 6.27
N GLY A 21 1.84 14.57 6.97
CA GLY A 21 0.48 14.98 7.36
C GLY A 21 -0.50 15.15 6.18
N GLN A 22 0.01 15.34 4.97
CA GLN A 22 -0.74 15.26 3.72
C GLN A 22 -1.58 14.00 3.53
N VAL A 23 -1.15 12.86 4.07
CA VAL A 23 -1.77 11.56 3.79
C VAL A 23 -3.21 11.63 4.33
N ALA A 24 -3.40 12.27 5.48
CA ALA A 24 -4.72 12.46 6.07
C ALA A 24 -5.55 13.64 5.50
N ARG A 25 -5.15 14.32 4.41
CA ARG A 25 -5.90 15.50 3.93
C ARG A 25 -7.28 15.20 3.37
N SER A 26 -7.52 13.98 2.91
CA SER A 26 -8.76 13.57 2.24
C SER A 26 -9.64 12.67 3.11
N THR A 27 -9.33 12.51 4.40
CA THR A 27 -10.06 11.64 5.34
C THR A 27 -10.77 12.47 6.39
N ASP A 28 -11.94 11.99 6.81
CA ASP A 28 -12.67 12.53 7.96
C ASP A 28 -12.07 12.08 9.30
N ASP A 29 -11.21 11.05 9.28
CA ASP A 29 -10.46 10.56 10.44
C ASP A 29 -8.93 10.56 10.17
N PRO A 30 -8.22 11.64 10.56
CA PRO A 30 -6.79 11.72 10.41
C PRO A 30 -6.00 10.73 11.27
N ALA A 31 -6.46 10.44 12.49
CA ALA A 31 -5.73 9.57 13.42
C ALA A 31 -5.71 8.14 12.90
N HIS A 32 -6.86 7.66 12.44
CA HIS A 32 -7.01 6.36 11.82
C HIS A 32 -6.09 6.23 10.59
N GLU A 33 -6.03 7.25 9.75
CA GLU A 33 -5.17 7.23 8.57
C GLU A 33 -3.67 7.29 8.88
N TYR A 34 -3.25 8.06 9.88
CA TYR A 34 -1.86 8.05 10.33
C TYR A 34 -1.44 6.69 10.89
N LEU A 35 -2.34 5.97 11.56
CA LEU A 35 -2.10 4.61 12.03
C LEU A 35 -1.99 3.62 10.87
N ARG A 36 -2.89 3.69 9.88
CA ARG A 36 -2.80 2.85 8.65
C ARG A 36 -1.44 3.02 7.96
N TYR A 37 -1.04 4.26 7.73
CA TYR A 37 0.24 4.56 7.06
C TYR A 37 1.45 4.24 7.95
N GLY A 38 1.34 4.43 9.26
CA GLY A 38 2.38 4.08 10.23
C GLY A 38 2.66 2.58 10.31
N VAL A 39 1.62 1.74 10.30
CA VAL A 39 1.74 0.27 10.23
C VAL A 39 2.49 -0.15 8.96
N LEU A 40 2.12 0.45 7.82
CA LEU A 40 2.80 0.21 6.57
C LEU A 40 4.30 0.59 6.66
N ARG A 41 4.63 1.79 7.16
CA ARG A 41 6.04 2.21 7.32
C ARG A 41 6.83 1.29 8.23
N LEU A 42 6.24 0.85 9.34
CA LEU A 42 6.89 -0.04 10.29
C LEU A 42 7.18 -1.42 9.70
N LEU A 43 6.20 -2.03 9.05
CA LEU A 43 6.33 -3.39 8.54
C LEU A 43 7.24 -3.48 7.31
N GLU A 44 7.35 -2.42 6.53
CA GLU A 44 8.24 -2.36 5.36
C GLU A 44 9.65 -1.82 5.69
N GLY A 45 9.98 -1.64 6.97
CA GLY A 45 11.33 -1.25 7.42
C GLY A 45 11.71 0.21 7.13
N GLU A 46 10.77 1.09 6.80
CA GLU A 46 11.03 2.48 6.38
C GLU A 46 11.07 3.49 7.54
N THR A 47 11.54 3.08 8.72
CA THR A 47 11.67 3.99 9.88
C THR A 47 12.94 4.82 9.78
N ASP A 48 12.82 6.16 9.79
CA ASP A 48 13.96 7.11 9.66
C ASP A 48 14.99 7.02 10.81
N GLU A 49 14.60 6.41 11.92
CA GLU A 49 15.50 6.02 13.01
C GLU A 49 15.36 4.50 13.18
N MET A 50 16.47 3.79 13.44
CA MET A 50 16.39 2.42 13.92
C MET A 50 15.48 2.40 15.15
N VAL A 51 14.20 2.04 14.97
CA VAL A 51 13.36 1.65 16.09
C VAL A 51 14.01 0.37 16.57
N ALA A 52 14.86 0.48 17.60
CA ALA A 52 15.78 -0.57 18.03
C ALA A 52 15.11 -1.89 18.44
N ASP A 53 13.78 -1.94 18.42
CA ASP A 53 12.96 -3.00 18.97
C ASP A 53 11.95 -3.63 17.97
N VAL A 54 11.93 -3.23 16.68
CA VAL A 54 11.09 -3.90 15.65
C VAL A 54 11.98 -4.49 14.55
N PRO A 55 11.94 -5.82 14.31
CA PRO A 55 12.76 -6.45 13.28
C PRO A 55 12.40 -6.00 11.86
N ASP A 56 13.44 -5.73 11.08
CA ASP A 56 13.39 -5.52 9.63
C ASP A 56 13.17 -6.88 8.95
N ILE A 57 11.99 -7.11 8.40
CA ILE A 57 11.71 -8.29 7.59
C ILE A 57 11.89 -7.87 6.13
N ASP A 58 13.02 -8.28 5.55
CA ASP A 58 13.31 -8.01 4.15
C ASP A 58 12.20 -8.56 3.23
N GLY A 59 11.82 -7.77 2.24
CA GLY A 59 10.81 -8.14 1.25
C GLY A 59 9.35 -8.09 1.72
N VAL A 60 9.03 -7.48 2.86
CA VAL A 60 7.64 -7.20 3.25
C VAL A 60 7.07 -6.04 2.45
N THR A 61 5.81 -6.18 2.02
CA THR A 61 5.02 -5.07 1.47
C THR A 61 3.62 -5.06 2.08
N VAL A 62 3.05 -3.87 2.27
CA VAL A 62 1.73 -3.66 2.88
C VAL A 62 0.82 -2.88 1.94
N GLY A 63 -0.34 -3.44 1.64
CA GLY A 63 -1.48 -2.73 1.06
C GLY A 63 -2.58 -2.56 2.10
N TYR A 64 -3.26 -1.41 2.12
CA TYR A 64 -4.39 -1.18 3.02
C TYR A 64 -5.51 -0.35 2.36
N GLY A 65 -6.71 -0.43 2.93
CA GLY A 65 -7.89 0.27 2.42
C GLY A 65 -9.17 -0.24 3.09
N GLU A 66 -10.31 0.31 2.71
CA GLU A 66 -11.60 -0.13 3.24
C GLU A 66 -11.92 -1.56 2.82
N ASP A 67 -12.34 -2.39 3.78
CA ASP A 67 -12.62 -3.80 3.55
C ASP A 67 -13.72 -4.02 2.50
N LYS A 68 -14.78 -3.21 2.59
CA LYS A 68 -15.88 -3.22 1.62
C LYS A 68 -15.41 -2.87 0.21
N ALA A 69 -14.60 -1.82 0.07
CA ALA A 69 -14.02 -1.40 -1.21
C ALA A 69 -13.17 -2.50 -1.86
N MET A 70 -12.35 -3.19 -1.06
CA MET A 70 -11.55 -4.31 -1.54
C MET A 70 -12.40 -5.51 -1.96
N PHE A 71 -13.43 -5.82 -1.17
CA PHE A 71 -14.37 -6.89 -1.50
C PHE A 71 -15.10 -6.60 -2.81
N ASP A 72 -15.64 -5.39 -2.98
CA ASP A 72 -16.37 -5.01 -4.19
C ASP A 72 -15.46 -5.08 -5.44
N SER A 73 -14.17 -4.79 -5.27
CA SER A 73 -13.18 -4.82 -6.36
C SER A 73 -12.73 -6.23 -6.75
N TRP A 74 -12.60 -7.18 -5.79
CA TRP A 74 -11.92 -8.46 -6.04
C TRP A 74 -12.69 -9.71 -5.64
N SER A 75 -13.87 -9.60 -5.01
CA SER A 75 -14.67 -10.77 -4.64
C SER A 75 -14.99 -11.68 -5.82
N SER A 76 -15.14 -11.11 -7.03
CA SER A 76 -15.39 -11.88 -8.25
C SER A 76 -14.19 -12.65 -8.79
N SER A 77 -12.98 -12.35 -8.31
CA SER A 77 -11.74 -12.96 -8.81
C SER A 77 -11.34 -14.22 -8.04
N GLU A 78 -11.78 -14.38 -6.78
CA GLU A 78 -11.35 -15.48 -5.92
C GLU A 78 -12.45 -15.94 -4.95
N ASP A 79 -12.65 -17.25 -4.85
CA ASP A 79 -13.72 -17.87 -4.04
C ASP A 79 -13.52 -17.70 -2.52
N TRP A 80 -12.30 -17.41 -2.05
CA TRP A 80 -12.03 -17.29 -0.62
C TRP A 80 -12.66 -16.03 0.01
N TRP A 81 -13.01 -15.01 -0.78
CA TRP A 81 -13.76 -13.84 -0.32
C TRP A 81 -15.13 -14.21 0.25
N GLU A 82 -15.72 -15.32 -0.18
CA GLU A 82 -16.97 -15.84 0.37
C GLU A 82 -16.81 -16.42 1.79
N THR A 83 -15.57 -16.74 2.19
CA THR A 83 -15.28 -17.34 3.49
C THR A 83 -15.28 -16.32 4.62
N VAL A 84 -14.92 -15.06 4.33
CA VAL A 84 -14.97 -13.95 5.29
C VAL A 84 -15.76 -12.80 4.65
N PRO A 85 -17.03 -12.61 5.03
CA PRO A 85 -17.84 -11.53 4.47
C PRO A 85 -17.23 -10.17 4.82
N PRO A 86 -17.39 -9.16 3.94
CA PRO A 86 -16.86 -7.83 4.17
C PRO A 86 -17.46 -7.23 5.44
N GLN A 87 -16.61 -6.59 6.24
CA GLN A 87 -16.97 -5.82 7.41
C GLN A 87 -17.08 -4.35 7.03
N GLU A 88 -18.17 -3.71 7.42
CA GLU A 88 -18.31 -2.27 7.29
C GLU A 88 -17.39 -1.56 8.30
N SER A 89 -16.94 -0.35 7.98
CA SER A 89 -16.07 0.46 8.85
C SER A 89 -14.82 -0.29 9.35
N CYS A 90 -14.22 -1.08 8.47
CA CYS A 90 -12.96 -1.78 8.75
C CYS A 90 -11.93 -1.46 7.67
N THR A 91 -10.71 -1.20 8.11
CA THR A 91 -9.52 -1.31 7.28
C THR A 91 -9.20 -2.78 7.06
N ARG A 92 -9.00 -3.20 5.81
CA ARG A 92 -8.27 -4.43 5.51
C ARG A 92 -6.81 -4.10 5.24
N PHE A 93 -5.91 -4.77 5.95
CA PHE A 93 -4.49 -4.82 5.64
C PHE A 93 -4.20 -6.12 4.90
N ARG A 94 -3.47 -6.00 3.80
CA ARG A 94 -2.92 -7.08 2.99
C ARG A 94 -1.41 -7.03 3.14
N VAL A 95 -0.85 -7.98 3.88
CA VAL A 95 0.59 -8.02 4.15
C VAL A 95 1.21 -9.17 3.38
N PHE A 96 2.18 -8.83 2.55
CA PHE A 96 2.91 -9.74 1.69
C PHE A 96 4.30 -9.97 2.28
N PHE A 97 4.76 -11.21 2.27
CA PHE A 97 6.08 -11.57 2.80
C PHE A 97 6.68 -12.72 1.97
N PRO A 98 8.01 -12.90 1.97
CA PRO A 98 8.67 -13.97 1.21
C PRO A 98 8.16 -15.38 1.57
N ASP A 99 8.12 -16.29 0.59
CA ASP A 99 7.57 -17.64 0.79
C ASP A 99 8.48 -18.63 1.55
N ASP A 100 9.74 -18.27 1.74
CA ASP A 100 10.68 -18.97 2.62
C ASP A 100 10.22 -18.95 4.09
N HIS A 101 9.37 -18.00 4.46
CA HIS A 101 8.62 -18.01 5.71
C HIS A 101 7.46 -19.04 5.67
N GLN A 102 7.66 -20.15 6.36
CA GLN A 102 6.66 -21.23 6.50
C GLN A 102 5.39 -20.81 7.26
N THR A 103 5.43 -19.72 8.01
CA THR A 103 4.29 -19.12 8.72
C THR A 103 4.42 -17.60 8.69
N VAL A 104 3.32 -16.89 8.97
CA VAL A 104 3.35 -15.43 9.12
C VAL A 104 4.46 -15.04 10.11
N PRO A 105 5.41 -14.19 9.70
CA PRO A 105 6.45 -13.68 10.59
C PRO A 105 5.88 -13.10 11.89
N ARG A 106 6.57 -13.34 13.00
CA ARG A 106 6.07 -12.97 14.32
C ARG A 106 5.90 -11.45 14.47
N ASP A 107 6.75 -10.66 13.85
CA ASP A 107 6.72 -9.20 13.97
C ASP A 107 5.46 -8.62 13.30
N ILE A 108 5.05 -9.19 12.15
CA ILE A 108 3.75 -8.88 11.54
C ILE A 108 2.62 -9.21 12.52
N VAL A 109 2.65 -10.39 13.14
CA VAL A 109 1.62 -10.79 14.12
C VAL A 109 1.56 -9.84 15.30
N ASP A 110 2.71 -9.48 15.87
CA ASP A 110 2.80 -8.67 17.07
C ASP A 110 2.43 -7.19 16.80
N VAL A 111 2.83 -6.62 15.65
CA VAL A 111 2.40 -5.27 15.20
C VAL A 111 0.89 -5.21 14.99
N MET A 112 0.34 -6.17 14.24
CA MET A 112 -1.10 -6.18 13.95
C MET A 112 -1.93 -6.44 15.21
N ALA A 113 -1.46 -7.31 16.11
CA ALA A 113 -2.10 -7.53 17.40
C ALA A 113 -2.03 -6.31 18.32
N ALA A 114 -0.94 -5.55 18.28
CA ALA A 114 -0.78 -4.31 19.04
C ALA A 114 -1.73 -3.20 18.56
N LEU A 115 -1.98 -3.12 17.25
CA LEU A 115 -2.98 -2.23 16.67
C LEU A 115 -4.42 -2.61 17.09
N GLY A 116 -4.65 -3.88 17.45
CA GLY A 116 -5.98 -4.44 17.71
C GLY A 116 -6.62 -5.09 16.47
N ALA A 117 -5.82 -5.29 15.41
CA ALA A 117 -6.28 -5.94 14.19
C ALA A 117 -6.33 -7.47 14.35
N TRP A 118 -7.33 -8.12 13.75
CA TRP A 118 -7.45 -9.58 13.78
C TRP A 118 -7.20 -10.20 12.40
N ARG A 119 -6.56 -11.36 12.38
CA ARG A 119 -6.27 -12.08 11.14
C ARG A 119 -7.55 -12.72 10.60
N VAL A 120 -7.83 -12.50 9.32
CA VAL A 120 -8.99 -13.10 8.63
C VAL A 120 -8.62 -14.14 7.59
N TRP A 121 -7.41 -14.05 7.02
CA TRP A 121 -6.98 -15.00 5.99
C TRP A 121 -5.45 -15.10 5.93
N THR A 122 -4.94 -16.24 5.47
CA THR A 122 -3.53 -16.40 5.09
C THR A 122 -3.40 -17.51 4.05
N GLY A 123 -2.49 -17.33 3.09
CA GLY A 123 -2.31 -18.31 2.03
C GLY A 123 -1.19 -17.97 1.07
N SER A 124 -1.22 -18.67 -0.07
CA SER A 124 -0.36 -18.35 -1.19
C SER A 124 -0.82 -17.05 -1.82
N ALA A 125 0.15 -16.20 -2.08
CA ALA A 125 0.02 -15.02 -2.89
C ALA A 125 -0.75 -15.19 -4.20
N ALA A 126 -0.39 -16.24 -4.93
CA ALA A 126 -0.95 -16.54 -6.25
C ALA A 126 -2.43 -16.94 -6.19
N ALA A 127 -2.98 -17.15 -4.99
CA ALA A 127 -4.41 -17.43 -4.76
C ALA A 127 -5.21 -16.16 -4.38
N CYS A 128 -4.58 -14.99 -4.38
CA CYS A 128 -5.22 -13.71 -4.11
C CYS A 128 -5.16 -12.84 -5.36
N GLY A 129 -6.29 -12.80 -6.07
CA GLY A 129 -6.50 -12.03 -7.28
C GLY A 129 -5.92 -10.62 -7.24
N SER A 130 -5.53 -10.15 -8.42
CA SER A 130 -4.89 -8.87 -8.77
C SER A 130 -3.44 -8.66 -8.30
N TYR A 131 -2.84 -9.63 -7.61
CA TYR A 131 -1.44 -9.59 -7.20
C TYR A 131 -0.80 -10.92 -7.60
N ASP A 132 -0.12 -11.03 -8.74
CA ASP A 132 0.69 -12.22 -9.01
C ASP A 132 2.06 -12.06 -8.34
N HIS A 133 2.13 -12.40 -7.06
CA HIS A 133 3.36 -12.33 -6.27
C HIS A 133 3.86 -13.76 -6.01
N ARG A 134 4.22 -14.45 -7.11
CA ARG A 134 4.89 -15.76 -7.03
C ARG A 134 6.10 -15.65 -6.09
N GLU A 135 6.33 -16.70 -5.31
CA GLU A 135 7.38 -16.75 -4.27
C GLU A 135 7.11 -15.81 -3.08
N ARG A 136 5.86 -15.38 -2.90
CA ARG A 136 5.40 -14.71 -1.69
C ARG A 136 4.22 -15.42 -1.07
N ARG A 137 3.96 -15.06 0.17
CA ARG A 137 2.77 -15.41 0.94
C ARG A 137 2.08 -14.15 1.39
N GLU A 138 0.81 -14.32 1.68
CA GLU A 138 -0.05 -13.22 2.06
C GLU A 138 -0.84 -13.54 3.32
N VAL A 139 -1.06 -12.50 4.13
CA VAL A 139 -1.92 -12.53 5.31
C VAL A 139 -2.79 -11.28 5.34
N HIS A 140 -4.07 -11.47 5.65
CA HIS A 140 -5.04 -10.39 5.74
C HIS A 140 -5.43 -10.15 7.19
N TYR A 141 -5.53 -8.88 7.56
CA TYR A 141 -6.03 -8.43 8.84
C TYR A 141 -7.15 -7.42 8.65
N LEU A 142 -8.10 -7.42 9.57
CA LEU A 142 -9.11 -6.37 9.68
C LEU A 142 -8.85 -5.55 10.94
N TRP A 143 -9.03 -4.24 10.82
CA TRP A 143 -8.91 -3.29 11.91
C TRP A 143 -10.08 -2.30 11.84
N PRO A 144 -10.91 -2.20 12.88
CA PRO A 144 -12.13 -1.38 12.84
C PRO A 144 -11.78 0.10 12.96
N GLU A 145 -12.61 0.95 12.38
CA GLU A 145 -12.67 2.38 12.69
C GLU A 145 -13.16 2.58 14.14
N ASP A 146 -12.91 3.76 14.70
CA ASP A 146 -13.21 4.12 16.09
C ASP A 146 -12.51 3.21 17.13
N HIS A 147 -11.38 2.60 16.76
CA HIS A 147 -10.64 1.74 17.69
C HIS A 147 -9.96 2.60 18.78
N PRO A 148 -9.93 2.17 20.07
CA PRO A 148 -9.36 2.99 21.16
C PRO A 148 -7.92 3.48 20.98
N VAL A 149 -7.14 2.83 20.11
CA VAL A 149 -5.77 3.27 19.75
C VAL A 149 -5.78 4.62 19.00
N GLU A 150 -6.84 4.93 18.26
CA GLU A 150 -7.01 6.22 17.57
C GLU A 150 -7.10 7.37 18.57
N GLU A 151 -7.88 7.21 19.65
CA GLU A 151 -7.97 8.21 20.71
C GLU A 151 -6.61 8.41 21.41
N VAL A 152 -5.88 7.33 21.65
CA VAL A 152 -4.52 7.42 22.22
C VAL A 152 -3.58 8.23 21.32
N LEU A 153 -3.66 8.04 20.00
CA LEU A 153 -2.89 8.86 19.05
C LEU A 153 -3.40 10.30 19.02
N HIS A 154 -4.71 10.51 19.03
CA HIS A 154 -5.34 11.82 19.03
C HIS A 154 -4.87 12.65 20.25
N GLU A 155 -4.85 12.06 21.44
CA GLU A 155 -4.33 12.67 22.66
C GLU A 155 -2.84 13.03 22.53
N ARG A 156 -2.01 12.15 21.94
CA ARG A 156 -0.58 12.42 21.70
C ARG A 156 -0.36 13.59 20.75
N LEU A 157 -1.14 13.65 19.67
CA LEU A 157 -1.07 14.72 18.68
C LEU A 157 -1.58 16.06 19.23
N SER A 158 -2.52 16.02 20.17
CA SER A 158 -3.17 17.19 20.78
C SER A 158 -2.41 17.78 21.98
N GLY A 159 -1.14 17.43 22.18
CA GLY A 159 -0.29 17.92 23.27
C GLY A 159 -0.29 19.45 23.48
N PRO A 160 0.12 19.96 24.65
CA PRO A 160 -0.07 21.38 25.02
C PRO A 160 0.57 22.29 23.97
N ALA A 161 -0.22 23.22 23.44
CA ALA A 161 0.14 24.11 22.34
C ALA A 161 1.56 24.69 22.47
N GLU A 162 2.54 24.09 21.82
CA GLU A 162 3.89 24.61 21.70
C GLU A 162 4.14 25.13 20.28
N ALA A 163 4.84 26.26 20.26
CA ALA A 163 4.88 27.22 19.18
C ALA A 163 5.44 26.65 17.87
N VAL A 164 4.70 26.90 16.79
CA VAL A 164 5.17 26.73 15.40
C VAL A 164 6.39 27.63 15.18
N ALA A 165 7.55 27.01 14.95
CA ALA A 165 8.75 27.69 14.47
C ALA A 165 8.53 28.20 13.02
N PRO A 166 9.02 29.39 12.65
CA PRO A 166 8.74 30.02 11.35
C PRO A 166 9.66 29.56 10.21
N ASP A 167 10.46 28.52 10.37
CA ASP A 167 11.37 28.01 9.36
C ASP A 167 10.87 26.67 8.80
N GLY A 168 9.91 26.79 7.86
CA GLY A 168 9.37 25.71 7.03
C GLY A 168 10.40 25.10 6.07
N GLY A 169 11.44 24.46 6.61
CA GLY A 169 12.34 23.58 5.89
C GLY A 169 11.70 22.23 5.64
N ARG A 170 10.97 22.08 4.52
CA ARG A 170 10.48 20.78 4.06
C ARG A 170 11.55 20.09 3.23
N THR A 171 12.23 19.10 3.79
CA THR A 171 12.68 17.94 3.00
C THR A 171 11.52 16.95 2.98
N GLY A 172 10.44 17.34 2.30
CA GLY A 172 9.31 16.44 2.09
C GLY A 172 9.72 15.37 1.10
N ASP A 173 9.42 14.12 1.44
CA ASP A 173 9.43 13.03 0.47
C ASP A 173 8.63 13.46 -0.77
N VAL A 174 9.22 13.26 -1.95
CA VAL A 174 8.62 13.62 -3.25
C VAL A 174 7.27 12.93 -3.47
N ARG A 175 7.02 11.84 -2.72
CA ARG A 175 5.85 10.95 -2.81
C ARG A 175 4.53 11.54 -2.29
N ASP A 176 4.54 12.69 -1.61
CA ASP A 176 3.32 13.45 -1.25
C ASP A 176 2.51 13.93 -2.48
N ARG A 177 3.21 14.16 -3.61
CA ARG A 177 2.60 14.83 -4.77
C ARG A 177 1.68 13.95 -5.63
N LEU A 178 1.48 12.68 -5.27
CA LEU A 178 0.71 11.73 -6.06
C LEU A 178 -0.57 11.32 -5.34
N VAL A 179 -1.41 12.32 -5.04
CA VAL A 179 -2.86 12.09 -5.08
C VAL A 179 -3.17 11.78 -6.55
N VAL A 180 -3.29 10.50 -6.88
CA VAL A 180 -3.70 10.08 -8.22
C VAL A 180 -5.06 10.70 -8.47
N ASP A 181 -5.16 11.55 -9.49
CA ASP A 181 -6.40 12.17 -9.94
C ASP A 181 -7.41 11.05 -10.21
N GLU A 182 -8.48 10.99 -9.41
CA GLU A 182 -9.42 9.85 -9.28
C GLU A 182 -10.35 9.66 -10.49
N ASN A 183 -9.95 10.18 -11.67
CA ASN A 183 -10.72 10.03 -12.89
C ASN A 183 -10.48 8.64 -13.51
N ALA A 184 -11.36 7.69 -13.19
CA ALA A 184 -11.50 6.44 -13.92
C ALA A 184 -11.92 6.72 -15.36
N GLN A 185 -10.96 6.70 -16.31
CA GLN A 185 -11.26 6.85 -17.73
C GLN A 185 -11.87 5.56 -18.29
N SER A 186 -12.95 5.70 -19.07
CA SER A 186 -13.54 4.58 -19.81
C SER A 186 -12.53 4.01 -20.81
N GLN A 187 -12.61 2.71 -21.15
CA GLN A 187 -11.70 2.08 -22.12
C GLN A 187 -11.71 2.76 -23.50
N ASP A 188 -12.83 3.40 -23.87
CA ASP A 188 -12.97 4.11 -25.13
C ASP A 188 -12.20 5.45 -25.15
N ASP A 189 -11.95 6.06 -23.99
CA ASP A 189 -11.23 7.34 -23.87
C ASP A 189 -9.70 7.19 -23.75
N LEU A 190 -9.18 5.96 -23.77
CA LEU A 190 -7.75 5.72 -23.64
C LEU A 190 -6.97 6.20 -24.89
N GLU A 191 -5.84 6.85 -24.64
CA GLU A 191 -4.82 7.15 -25.66
C GLU A 191 -4.44 5.84 -26.39
N PRO A 192 -4.29 5.82 -27.74
CA PRO A 192 -4.08 4.59 -28.51
C PRO A 192 -2.97 3.67 -27.97
N ARG A 193 -1.89 4.23 -27.45
CA ARG A 193 -0.77 3.48 -26.89
C ARG A 193 -1.08 2.90 -25.51
N THR A 194 -1.90 3.56 -24.69
CA THR A 194 -2.44 2.99 -23.45
C THR A 194 -3.42 1.87 -23.75
N ARG A 195 -4.36 2.07 -24.70
CA ARG A 195 -5.30 1.02 -25.14
C ARG A 195 -4.55 -0.24 -25.59
N ARG A 196 -3.46 -0.07 -26.35
CA ARG A 196 -2.60 -1.19 -26.75
C ARG A 196 -1.93 -1.87 -25.55
N ALA A 197 -1.39 -1.11 -24.60
CA ALA A 197 -0.77 -1.67 -23.40
C ALA A 197 -1.77 -2.50 -22.57
N VAL A 198 -3.02 -2.03 -22.46
CA VAL A 198 -4.11 -2.72 -21.75
C VAL A 198 -4.57 -3.99 -22.46
N GLY A 199 -4.59 -3.99 -23.80
CA GLY A 199 -5.01 -5.15 -24.59
C GLY A 199 -3.96 -6.26 -24.74
N GLU A 200 -2.69 -5.98 -24.45
CA GLU A 200 -1.63 -6.99 -24.44
C GLU A 200 -1.67 -7.81 -23.14
N ALA A 201 -1.44 -9.11 -23.22
CA ALA A 201 -1.38 -9.98 -22.05
C ALA A 201 -0.14 -9.62 -21.20
N MET A 202 -0.37 -8.88 -20.12
CA MET A 202 0.65 -8.42 -19.19
C MET A 202 0.11 -8.50 -17.77
N ASP A 203 0.94 -8.94 -16.85
CA ASP A 203 0.62 -9.04 -15.44
C ASP A 203 1.41 -8.01 -14.64
N VAL A 204 0.83 -7.45 -13.57
CA VAL A 204 1.43 -6.35 -12.79
C VAL A 204 1.37 -6.69 -11.30
N SER A 205 2.50 -6.53 -10.61
CA SER A 205 2.63 -6.85 -9.20
C SER A 205 3.41 -5.75 -8.48
N LEU A 206 3.05 -5.40 -7.24
CA LEU A 206 3.85 -4.48 -6.43
C LEU A 206 5.09 -5.23 -5.89
N LEU A 207 6.29 -4.72 -6.18
CA LEU A 207 7.55 -5.31 -5.72
C LEU A 207 7.96 -4.79 -4.34
N SER A 208 7.89 -3.46 -4.18
CA SER A 208 8.24 -2.77 -2.95
C SER A 208 7.47 -1.44 -2.87
N LYS A 209 7.36 -0.89 -1.67
CA LYS A 209 6.87 0.47 -1.49
C LYS A 209 7.71 1.50 -2.24
N GLY A 210 7.07 2.62 -2.55
CA GLY A 210 7.63 3.66 -3.39
C GLY A 210 7.22 3.52 -4.84
N GLY A 211 6.15 2.77 -5.12
CA GLY A 211 5.60 2.65 -6.46
C GLY A 211 6.48 1.84 -7.40
N ARG A 212 7.16 0.81 -6.88
CA ARG A 212 7.90 -0.15 -7.69
C ARG A 212 7.07 -1.37 -7.98
N TYR A 213 6.88 -1.67 -9.25
CA TYR A 213 6.03 -2.74 -9.73
C TYR A 213 6.81 -3.67 -10.67
N GLU A 214 6.58 -4.97 -10.56
CA GLU A 214 6.97 -5.94 -11.57
C GLU A 214 5.89 -5.97 -12.65
N VAL A 215 6.32 -6.07 -13.89
CA VAL A 215 5.44 -6.32 -15.02
C VAL A 215 5.93 -7.53 -15.79
N GLN A 216 5.16 -8.62 -15.76
CA GLN A 216 5.40 -9.79 -16.60
C GLN A 216 4.71 -9.61 -17.95
N SER A 217 5.49 -9.65 -19.02
CA SER A 217 4.97 -9.59 -20.39
C SER A 217 4.50 -10.96 -20.90
N ALA A 218 3.69 -10.98 -21.96
CA ALA A 218 3.25 -12.20 -22.65
C ALA A 218 4.41 -13.15 -23.07
N SER A 219 5.60 -12.61 -23.30
CA SER A 219 6.79 -13.41 -23.65
C SER A 219 7.49 -14.02 -22.43
N GLY A 220 6.94 -13.86 -21.23
CA GLY A 220 7.50 -14.35 -19.96
C GLY A 220 8.56 -13.45 -19.34
N ASN A 221 9.01 -12.40 -20.03
CA ASN A 221 10.01 -11.45 -19.51
C ASN A 221 9.39 -10.57 -18.43
N ARG A 222 10.17 -10.29 -17.38
CA ARG A 222 9.80 -9.45 -16.24
C ARG A 222 10.57 -8.14 -16.28
N TYR A 223 9.91 -7.06 -15.91
CA TYR A 223 10.49 -5.72 -15.87
C TYR A 223 10.05 -5.02 -14.61
N GLU A 224 10.95 -4.28 -13.99
CA GLU A 224 10.64 -3.41 -12.86
C GLU A 224 10.23 -2.04 -13.40
N VAL A 225 9.21 -1.45 -12.80
CA VAL A 225 8.63 -0.15 -13.14
C VAL A 225 8.58 0.67 -11.87
N ASP A 226 9.27 1.81 -11.86
CA ASP A 226 9.17 2.78 -10.79
C ASP A 226 8.27 3.93 -11.26
N VAL A 227 7.05 4.03 -10.72
CA VAL A 227 6.11 5.09 -11.14
C VAL A 227 6.45 6.45 -10.54
N ILE A 228 7.25 6.48 -9.47
CA ILE A 228 7.69 7.72 -8.81
C ILE A 228 8.83 8.34 -9.60
N ASP A 229 9.88 7.55 -9.84
CA ASP A 229 11.02 7.94 -10.68
C ASP A 229 10.65 7.93 -12.17
N LYS A 230 9.45 7.47 -12.50
CA LYS A 230 8.93 7.27 -13.86
C LYS A 230 9.92 6.49 -14.71
N SER A 231 10.44 5.37 -14.20
CA SER A 231 11.45 4.56 -14.87
C SER A 231 10.99 3.11 -15.09
N CYS A 232 11.67 2.39 -15.99
CA CYS A 232 11.39 0.97 -16.23
C CYS A 232 12.64 0.22 -16.73
N THR A 233 12.85 -1.03 -16.32
CA THR A 233 14.00 -1.85 -16.78
C THR A 233 13.79 -2.50 -18.15
N CYS A 234 12.74 -2.13 -18.89
CA CYS A 234 12.49 -2.70 -20.21
C CYS A 234 13.42 -2.10 -21.29
N PRO A 235 13.77 -2.87 -22.34
CA PRO A 235 14.63 -2.39 -23.42
C PRO A 235 14.12 -1.12 -24.12
N ASP A 236 12.80 -0.96 -24.24
CA ASP A 236 12.20 0.24 -24.85
C ASP A 236 12.48 1.48 -24.00
N TRP A 237 12.48 1.35 -22.67
CA TRP A 237 12.80 2.44 -21.75
C TRP A 237 14.28 2.78 -21.75
N GLU A 238 15.14 1.78 -21.55
CA GLU A 238 16.59 1.94 -21.48
C GLU A 238 17.19 2.52 -22.76
N GLN A 239 16.67 2.12 -23.93
CA GLN A 239 17.27 2.48 -25.21
C GLN A 239 16.62 3.68 -25.87
N ARG A 240 15.32 3.92 -25.61
CA ARG A 240 14.55 4.94 -26.34
C ARG A 240 13.92 5.99 -25.45
N SER A 241 13.83 5.73 -24.14
CA SER A 241 13.19 6.60 -23.14
C SER A 241 11.98 7.36 -23.70
N PRO A 242 10.98 6.63 -24.23
CA PRO A 242 9.94 7.20 -25.07
C PRO A 242 9.15 8.27 -24.34
N GLU A 243 8.86 9.36 -25.04
CA GLU A 243 8.03 10.44 -24.53
C GLU A 243 6.64 9.89 -24.12
N GLY A 244 6.25 10.16 -22.87
CA GLY A 244 5.02 9.61 -22.29
C GLY A 244 5.10 8.16 -21.79
N GLY A 245 6.30 7.60 -21.57
CA GLY A 245 6.46 6.30 -20.90
C GLY A 245 6.63 5.11 -21.85
N CYS A 246 7.20 4.01 -21.35
CA CYS A 246 7.11 2.72 -22.05
C CYS A 246 5.70 2.12 -21.88
N LYS A 247 5.42 0.99 -22.53
CA LYS A 247 4.13 0.29 -22.37
C LYS A 247 3.92 -0.24 -20.94
N HIS A 248 4.99 -0.65 -20.25
CA HIS A 248 4.92 -1.18 -18.89
C HIS A 248 4.49 -0.10 -17.90
N LEU A 249 5.06 1.10 -18.00
CA LEU A 249 4.68 2.24 -17.15
C LEU A 249 3.20 2.65 -17.36
N ARG A 250 2.73 2.65 -18.61
CA ARG A 250 1.29 2.88 -18.91
C ARG A 250 0.39 1.80 -18.34
N ARG A 251 0.81 0.53 -18.44
CA ARG A 251 0.07 -0.61 -17.89
C ARG A 251 -0.05 -0.47 -16.38
N VAL A 252 1.04 -0.21 -15.66
CA VAL A 252 1.04 0.00 -14.21
C VAL A 252 0.16 1.18 -13.81
N ASP A 253 0.30 2.33 -14.46
CA ASP A 253 -0.55 3.51 -14.20
C ASP A 253 -2.04 3.18 -14.38
N HIS A 254 -2.38 2.38 -15.39
CA HIS A 254 -3.75 1.92 -15.60
C HIS A 254 -4.23 0.97 -14.49
N GLU A 255 -3.44 -0.04 -14.10
CA GLU A 255 -3.82 -0.97 -13.03
C GLU A 255 -4.00 -0.25 -11.68
N ILE A 256 -3.17 0.76 -11.38
CA ILE A 256 -3.34 1.63 -10.19
C ILE A 256 -4.66 2.39 -10.28
N LYS A 257 -4.95 3.04 -11.42
CA LYS A 257 -6.19 3.81 -11.62
C LYS A 257 -7.45 2.95 -11.60
N GLN A 258 -7.35 1.69 -12.03
CA GLN A 258 -8.44 0.72 -11.99
C GLN A 258 -8.59 0.03 -10.63
N GLY A 259 -7.74 0.35 -9.65
CA GLY A 259 -7.77 -0.28 -8.33
C GLY A 259 -7.48 -1.76 -8.32
N ARG A 260 -6.67 -2.21 -9.26
CA ARG A 260 -6.23 -3.60 -9.32
C ARG A 260 -4.94 -3.81 -8.54
N VAL A 261 -4.09 -2.78 -8.43
CA VAL A 261 -2.87 -2.83 -7.61
C VAL A 261 -2.85 -1.67 -6.60
N PRO A 262 -2.12 -1.80 -5.47
CA PRO A 262 -1.96 -0.70 -4.53
C PRO A 262 -1.31 0.49 -5.18
N ARG A 263 -1.72 1.66 -4.73
CA ARG A 263 -1.01 2.91 -5.00
C ARG A 263 0.36 2.90 -4.32
N PRO A 264 1.29 3.77 -4.73
CA PRO A 264 2.62 3.89 -4.11
C PRO A 264 2.62 4.22 -2.62
N ASP A 265 1.54 4.83 -2.11
CA ASP A 265 1.30 5.12 -0.70
C ASP A 265 0.72 3.91 0.07
N GLY A 266 0.58 2.76 -0.60
CA GLY A 266 0.01 1.52 -0.06
C GLY A 266 -1.52 1.52 0.01
N ARG A 267 -2.16 2.66 -0.27
CA ARG A 267 -3.62 2.72 -0.32
C ARG A 267 -4.11 1.94 -1.51
N LEU A 268 -5.18 1.21 -1.29
CA LEU A 268 -5.99 0.71 -2.38
C LEU A 268 -6.98 1.80 -2.75
N PRO A 269 -7.10 2.14 -4.03
CA PRO A 269 -8.02 3.20 -4.43
C PRO A 269 -9.44 2.77 -4.06
N ALA A 270 -10.20 3.71 -3.51
CA ALA A 270 -11.61 3.51 -3.24
C ALA A 270 -12.34 3.30 -4.58
N PRO A 271 -13.39 2.45 -4.63
CA PRO A 271 -14.24 2.38 -5.80
C PRO A 271 -14.75 3.78 -6.12
N SER A 272 -14.53 4.23 -7.35
CA SER A 272 -15.17 5.43 -7.87
C SER A 272 -16.68 5.23 -7.82
N ASN A 273 -17.38 6.01 -6.99
CA ASN A 273 -18.85 6.12 -6.98
C ASN A 273 -19.40 6.49 -8.35
#